data_AF-A0A8C1KEV0-F1
#
_entry.id   AF-A0A8C1KEV0-F1
#
_cell.length_a   1.000
_cell.length_b   1.000
_cell.length_c   1.000
_cell.angle_alpha   90.00
_cell.angle_beta   90.00
_cell.angle_gamma   90.00
#
_symmetry.space_group_name_H-M   'P 1'
#
loop_
_entity.id
_entity.type
_entity.pdbx_description
1 polymer ?
#
loop_
_entity_poly.entity_id
_entity_poly.type
_entity_poly.pdbx_seq_one_letter_code
_entity_poly.pdbx_strand_id
1 'polypeptide(L)'
;MAAGGSYSIVEYFGGDGGHRCGYCKHENGNFSHGMWSHTMTVQDYQDLIDRGWRRSGKYDNAVMLVLSTGDLINSCISSIIVVLLILGKGADPSRPLGRKAKDIRKERRLQKEQQKQQEAESSSVNPVPSKSSSNQPKSLEEFITESLPNDPLHRLEVRLVRSKPPSPQFKASFDASYQVYKLYQMAIHKDPPDKPTESQVRLVPVSFEDPDFLASYEQSAALYARYQMTVHGDAPYECGESEFKRFLCDSPLEAEMAPDGPEVGYGSFHQQYWLDGRIVAVGVLDILPSCVSSVYLYYHPDFSSLSLGTYSALREIAFTRQLQQQSPKLAYYYLGFYVHSCPKMRYKGQYQPSDLLCPETYTWVSIERCIPRLEISAYSRLSENAHEGDACALKELGRVLVLHRRTVMPYAAYARKRKGSNDEKEVEQYASLLGQTCAERILLYRA
;
A
#
# COMPACT_ATOMS: atom_id res chain seq x y z
N MET A 1 -33.93 19.76 -6.21
CA MET A 1 -32.63 20.22 -5.66
C MET A 1 -31.92 18.98 -5.13
N ALA A 2 -30.63 18.79 -5.41
CA ALA A 2 -29.89 17.66 -4.84
C ALA A 2 -29.48 17.96 -3.40
N ALA A 3 -29.47 16.95 -2.52
CA ALA A 3 -28.82 17.07 -1.22
C ALA A 3 -27.30 17.16 -1.43
N GLY A 4 -26.63 18.00 -0.64
CA GLY A 4 -25.21 18.33 -0.81
C GLY A 4 -24.25 17.25 -0.31
N GLY A 5 -24.29 16.06 -0.91
CA GLY A 5 -23.17 15.12 -0.83
C GLY A 5 -22.00 15.61 -1.68
N SER A 6 -20.77 15.31 -1.26
CA SER A 6 -19.61 15.44 -2.14
C SER A 6 -19.62 14.32 -3.18
N TYR A 7 -18.98 14.58 -4.33
CA TYR A 7 -18.87 13.63 -5.42
C TYR A 7 -17.41 13.28 -5.66
N SER A 8 -17.14 11.99 -5.87
CA SER A 8 -15.91 11.55 -6.51
C SER A 8 -15.90 12.03 -7.96
N ILE A 9 -14.83 12.71 -8.38
CA ILE A 9 -14.67 13.24 -9.73
C ILE A 9 -13.37 12.71 -10.30
N VAL A 10 -13.46 12.05 -11.46
CA VAL A 10 -12.33 11.40 -12.13
C VAL A 10 -12.27 11.72 -13.62
N GLU A 11 -11.07 11.87 -14.15
CA GLU A 11 -10.78 11.97 -15.58
C GLU A 11 -10.04 10.69 -16.01
N TYR A 12 -10.73 9.82 -16.74
CA TYR A 12 -10.18 8.55 -17.24
C TYR A 12 -9.27 8.78 -18.45
N PHE A 13 -8.20 8.00 -18.55
CA PHE A 13 -7.35 7.96 -19.74
C PHE A 13 -7.13 6.51 -20.20
N GLY A 14 -7.66 6.21 -21.39
CA GLY A 14 -7.58 4.91 -22.04
C GLY A 14 -6.15 4.53 -22.46
N GLY A 15 -5.90 3.22 -22.53
CA GLY A 15 -4.55 2.66 -22.70
C GLY A 15 -4.06 2.53 -24.14
N ASP A 16 -4.03 3.61 -24.93
CA ASP A 16 -3.40 3.58 -26.27
C ASP A 16 -1.85 3.61 -26.21
N GLY A 17 -1.28 3.92 -25.04
CA GLY A 17 0.16 3.84 -24.77
C GLY A 17 0.54 2.61 -23.94
N GLY A 18 1.19 1.63 -24.57
CA GLY A 18 1.81 0.52 -23.85
C GLY A 18 2.99 0.99 -22.99
N HIS A 19 3.05 0.57 -21.72
CA HIS A 19 4.09 0.99 -20.78
C HIS A 19 4.88 -0.20 -20.24
N ARG A 20 6.20 -0.05 -20.09
CA ARG A 20 7.05 -1.12 -19.53
C ARG A 20 6.73 -1.34 -18.05
N CYS A 21 6.27 -2.55 -17.75
CA CYS A 21 6.00 -3.09 -16.43
C CYS A 21 7.09 -2.76 -15.39
N GLY A 22 6.81 -1.88 -14.41
CA GLY A 22 7.80 -1.47 -13.42
C GLY A 22 8.38 -2.62 -12.57
N TYR A 23 7.63 -3.71 -12.40
CA TYR A 23 8.04 -4.89 -11.62
C TYR A 23 8.78 -5.95 -12.44
N CYS A 24 8.35 -6.17 -13.68
CA CYS A 24 8.77 -7.31 -14.52
C CYS A 24 9.57 -6.92 -15.77
N LYS A 25 9.58 -5.63 -16.13
CA LYS A 25 10.37 -4.99 -17.20
C LYS A 25 10.21 -5.54 -18.63
N HIS A 26 9.30 -6.47 -18.88
CA HIS A 26 8.97 -6.94 -20.23
C HIS A 26 8.46 -5.80 -21.13
N GLU A 27 8.83 -5.87 -22.41
CA GLU A 27 8.67 -4.76 -23.36
C GLU A 27 7.26 -4.69 -23.97
N ASN A 28 6.60 -5.83 -24.16
CA ASN A 28 5.27 -5.95 -24.78
C ASN A 28 4.15 -6.34 -23.78
N GLY A 29 4.38 -6.21 -22.47
CA GLY A 29 3.58 -6.91 -21.45
C GLY A 29 2.40 -6.16 -20.83
N ASN A 30 2.44 -4.83 -20.72
CA ASN A 30 1.52 -4.09 -19.84
C ASN A 30 0.84 -2.90 -20.53
N PHE A 31 -0.45 -3.06 -20.78
CA PHE A 31 -1.39 -1.95 -20.73
C PHE A 31 -1.76 -1.70 -19.26
N SER A 32 -1.91 -0.44 -18.88
CA SER A 32 -2.35 -0.05 -17.54
C SER A 32 -3.45 0.99 -17.67
N HIS A 33 -4.63 0.71 -17.13
CA HIS A 33 -5.70 1.70 -17.14
C HIS A 33 -5.53 2.67 -15.99
N GLY A 34 -5.61 3.96 -16.32
CA GLY A 34 -5.43 5.04 -15.36
C GLY A 34 -6.63 5.98 -15.33
N MET A 35 -6.86 6.57 -14.16
CA MET A 35 -7.66 7.78 -14.06
C MET A 35 -7.05 8.77 -13.07
N TRP A 36 -7.22 10.04 -13.40
CA TRP A 36 -6.94 11.17 -12.55
C TRP A 36 -8.10 11.38 -11.60
N SER A 37 -7.90 11.19 -10.29
CA SER A 37 -8.89 11.57 -9.29
C SER A 37 -8.61 12.98 -8.77
N HIS A 38 -9.61 13.85 -8.91
CA HIS A 38 -9.59 15.22 -8.38
C HIS A 38 -10.17 15.24 -6.95
N THR A 39 -11.26 14.48 -6.74
CA THR A 39 -11.91 14.20 -5.46
C THR A 39 -12.30 12.73 -5.43
N MET A 40 -12.33 12.15 -4.22
CA MET A 40 -12.70 10.75 -4.00
C MET A 40 -13.33 10.60 -2.61
N THR A 41 -14.52 10.02 -2.53
CA THR A 41 -15.09 9.59 -1.24
C THR A 41 -14.38 8.30 -0.79
N VAL A 42 -14.32 8.06 0.52
CA VAL A 42 -13.67 6.84 1.05
C VAL A 42 -14.44 5.56 0.70
N GLN A 43 -15.76 5.65 0.46
CA GLN A 43 -16.55 4.53 -0.04
C GLN A 43 -16.33 4.27 -1.53
N ASP A 44 -16.21 5.31 -2.37
CA ASP A 44 -15.86 5.12 -3.78
C ASP A 44 -14.48 4.49 -3.95
N TYR A 45 -13.48 4.90 -3.16
CA TYR A 45 -12.17 4.26 -3.22
C TYR A 45 -12.16 2.84 -2.64
N GLN A 46 -13.02 2.53 -1.67
CA GLN A 46 -13.21 1.16 -1.20
C GLN A 46 -13.79 0.26 -2.30
N ASP A 47 -14.90 0.69 -2.92
CA ASP A 47 -15.55 -0.07 -4.01
C ASP A 47 -14.61 -0.22 -5.23
N LEU A 48 -13.74 0.77 -5.48
CA LEU A 48 -12.66 0.68 -6.47
C LEU A 48 -11.54 -0.29 -6.06
N ILE A 49 -11.13 -0.33 -4.79
CA ILE A 49 -10.16 -1.31 -4.25
C ILE A 49 -10.68 -2.74 -4.38
N ASP A 50 -11.97 -2.96 -4.10
CA ASP A 50 -12.65 -4.25 -4.28
C ASP A 50 -12.80 -4.63 -5.77
N ARG A 51 -12.57 -3.69 -6.70
CA ARG A 51 -12.37 -3.94 -8.14
C ARG A 51 -10.91 -3.90 -8.59
N GLY A 52 -9.97 -3.85 -7.65
CA GLY A 52 -8.54 -3.96 -7.91
C GLY A 52 -7.81 -2.66 -8.28
N TRP A 53 -8.47 -1.51 -8.23
CA TRP A 53 -7.80 -0.22 -8.38
C TRP A 53 -6.91 0.07 -7.16
N ARG A 54 -5.85 0.86 -7.36
CA ARG A 54 -4.99 1.35 -6.28
C ARG A 54 -4.46 2.74 -6.61
N ARG A 55 -4.41 3.65 -5.63
CA ARG A 55 -3.76 4.96 -5.83
C ARG A 55 -2.24 4.81 -5.87
N SER A 56 -1.60 5.50 -6.82
CA SER A 56 -0.16 5.46 -7.09
C SER A 56 0.39 6.88 -7.23
N GLY A 57 0.25 7.67 -6.18
CA GLY A 57 0.67 9.07 -6.17
C GLY A 57 -0.18 9.96 -7.07
N LYS A 58 0.40 11.03 -7.60
CA LYS A 58 -0.29 12.11 -8.31
C LYS A 58 0.60 12.62 -9.43
N TYR A 59 0.00 13.06 -10.53
CA TYR A 59 0.67 13.91 -11.51
C TYR A 59 -0.22 15.14 -11.72
N ASP A 60 0.43 16.28 -11.90
CA ASP A 60 -0.11 17.53 -12.45
C ASP A 60 -1.52 17.93 -11.96
N ASN A 61 -1.68 17.78 -10.64
CA ASN A 61 -2.84 18.11 -9.79
C ASN A 61 -3.89 17.02 -9.52
N ALA A 62 -3.81 15.83 -10.11
CA ALA A 62 -4.74 14.72 -9.83
C ALA A 62 -4.05 13.40 -9.46
N VAL A 63 -4.68 12.63 -8.57
CA VAL A 63 -4.11 11.37 -8.05
C VAL A 63 -4.31 10.25 -9.06
N MET A 64 -3.25 9.53 -9.39
CA MET A 64 -3.31 8.40 -10.31
C MET A 64 -3.96 7.21 -9.59
N LEU A 65 -5.18 6.87 -9.96
CA LEU A 65 -5.73 5.54 -9.71
C LEU A 65 -5.26 4.65 -10.86
N VAL A 66 -4.53 3.59 -10.52
CA VAL A 66 -4.05 2.59 -11.48
C VAL A 66 -4.81 1.30 -11.24
N LEU A 67 -5.54 0.85 -12.25
CA LEU A 67 -5.94 -0.55 -12.37
C LEU A 67 -4.91 -1.23 -13.26
N SER A 68 -4.17 -2.16 -12.65
CA SER A 68 -3.36 -3.09 -13.42
C SER A 68 -4.25 -4.20 -13.96
N THR A 69 -5.13 -3.87 -14.89
CA THR A 69 -5.72 -4.89 -15.77
C THR A 69 -4.58 -5.66 -16.42
N GLY A 70 -4.72 -6.98 -16.42
CA GLY A 70 -4.22 -7.70 -17.57
C GLY A 70 -5.23 -7.55 -18.69
N ASP A 71 -4.77 -7.21 -19.90
CA ASP A 71 -5.25 -7.96 -21.04
C ASP A 71 -5.03 -9.43 -20.70
N LEU A 72 -6.10 -10.23 -20.67
CA LEU A 72 -6.22 -11.53 -19.99
C LEU A 72 -5.25 -12.63 -20.51
N ILE A 73 -4.34 -12.29 -21.41
CA ILE A 73 -3.44 -13.20 -22.14
C ILE A 73 -1.95 -12.84 -21.95
N ASN A 74 -1.57 -11.58 -21.70
CA ASN A 74 -0.17 -11.12 -21.81
C ASN A 74 0.42 -10.37 -20.59
N SER A 75 -0.39 -9.93 -19.63
CA SER A 75 0.14 -9.19 -18.46
C SER A 75 0.78 -10.09 -17.43
N CYS A 76 1.90 -9.62 -16.85
CA CYS A 76 2.53 -10.28 -15.70
C CYS A 76 1.88 -9.92 -14.35
N ILE A 77 0.77 -9.18 -14.33
CA ILE A 77 0.05 -8.83 -13.08
C ILE A 77 -1.33 -9.47 -13.09
N SER A 78 -1.44 -10.58 -12.35
CA SER A 78 -2.57 -11.52 -12.43
C SER A 78 -3.45 -11.57 -11.19
N SER A 79 -3.03 -10.94 -10.09
CA SER A 79 -3.70 -11.06 -8.78
C SER A 79 -3.38 -9.89 -7.85
N ILE A 80 -4.26 -9.68 -6.87
CA ILE A 80 -4.16 -8.63 -5.85
C ILE A 80 -4.34 -9.27 -4.49
N ILE A 81 -3.42 -9.04 -3.54
CA ILE A 81 -3.58 -9.52 -2.16
C ILE A 81 -4.43 -8.53 -1.35
N VAL A 82 -5.39 -9.09 -0.61
CA VAL A 82 -5.83 -8.56 0.67
C VAL A 82 -5.40 -9.54 1.76
N VAL A 83 -4.71 -9.03 2.78
CA VAL A 83 -4.53 -9.79 4.02
C VAL A 83 -5.83 -9.61 4.81
N LEU A 84 -6.70 -10.59 4.70
CA LEU A 84 -7.93 -10.66 5.46
C LEU A 84 -7.59 -10.58 6.96
N LEU A 85 -8.16 -9.64 7.74
CA LEU A 85 -8.08 -9.81 9.18
C LEU A 85 -9.08 -10.88 9.57
N ILE A 86 -8.59 -12.09 9.76
CA ILE A 86 -9.31 -13.00 10.63
C ILE A 86 -9.02 -12.60 12.07
N LEU A 87 -10.05 -12.73 12.91
CA LEU A 87 -9.96 -12.92 14.35
C LEU A 87 -9.19 -14.22 14.64
N GLY A 88 -7.90 -14.22 14.30
CA GLY A 88 -7.05 -15.40 14.28
C GLY A 88 -6.97 -16.03 15.66
N LYS A 89 -7.20 -17.34 15.73
CA LYS A 89 -7.21 -18.15 16.98
C LYS A 89 -5.79 -18.40 17.53
N GLY A 90 -4.96 -17.36 17.55
CA GLY A 90 -3.51 -17.47 17.74
C GLY A 90 -2.83 -18.18 16.58
N ALA A 91 -1.67 -18.77 16.84
CA ALA A 91 -1.03 -19.69 15.90
C ALA A 91 -1.84 -20.99 15.80
N ASP A 92 -2.05 -21.50 14.59
CA ASP A 92 -2.63 -22.82 14.33
C ASP A 92 -1.85 -23.91 15.08
N PRO A 93 -2.46 -24.62 16.06
CA PRO A 93 -1.76 -25.65 16.84
C PRO A 93 -1.32 -26.87 16.03
N SER A 94 -1.88 -27.07 14.83
CA SER A 94 -1.49 -28.16 13.91
C SER A 94 -0.31 -27.78 13.01
N ARG A 95 -0.01 -26.48 12.87
CA ARG A 95 1.08 -25.97 12.04
C ARG A 95 2.42 -26.07 12.81
N PRO A 96 3.44 -26.75 12.28
CA PRO A 96 4.71 -26.90 12.99
C PRO A 96 5.36 -25.53 13.23
N LEU A 97 5.75 -25.27 14.49
CA LEU A 97 6.30 -23.98 14.93
C LEU A 97 7.47 -23.54 14.05
N GLY A 98 7.40 -22.29 13.56
CA GLY A 98 8.40 -21.69 12.67
C GLY A 98 9.79 -21.63 13.32
N ARG A 99 10.63 -22.61 13.02
CA ARG A 99 11.98 -22.74 13.59
C ARG A 99 12.86 -21.59 13.09
N LYS A 100 13.52 -20.85 13.99
CA LYS A 100 14.38 -19.74 13.61
C LYS A 100 15.53 -20.28 12.75
N ALA A 101 15.92 -19.54 11.71
CA ALA A 101 16.99 -19.99 10.79
C ALA A 101 18.32 -20.29 11.50
N LYS A 102 18.59 -19.64 12.64
CA LYS A 102 19.73 -19.93 13.53
C LYS A 102 19.67 -21.35 14.10
N ASP A 103 18.48 -21.82 14.48
CA ASP A 103 18.28 -23.13 15.12
C ASP A 103 18.35 -24.24 14.08
N ILE A 104 17.79 -24.03 12.88
CA ILE A 104 17.95 -24.94 11.73
C ILE A 104 19.45 -25.05 11.35
N ARG A 105 20.21 -23.95 11.37
CA ARG A 105 21.67 -23.98 11.13
C ARG A 105 22.42 -24.70 12.24
N LYS A 106 22.02 -24.52 13.51
CA LYS A 106 22.63 -25.19 14.67
C LYS A 106 22.34 -26.69 14.67
N GLU A 107 21.13 -27.10 14.28
CA GLU A 107 20.76 -28.51 14.10
C GLU A 107 21.49 -29.14 12.91
N ARG A 108 21.54 -28.49 11.74
CA ARG A 108 22.32 -28.99 10.59
C ARG A 108 23.82 -29.10 10.90
N ARG A 109 24.33 -28.30 11.84
CA ARG A 109 25.68 -28.44 12.40
C ARG A 109 25.75 -29.67 13.33
N LEU A 110 24.84 -29.79 14.30
CA LEU A 110 24.76 -30.96 15.19
C LEU A 110 24.60 -32.27 14.41
N GLN A 111 23.79 -32.32 13.35
CA GLN A 111 23.61 -33.50 12.50
C GLN A 111 24.90 -33.87 11.77
N LYS A 112 25.70 -32.89 11.32
CA LYS A 112 27.03 -33.16 10.73
C LYS A 112 28.07 -33.58 11.78
N GLU A 113 27.95 -33.09 13.01
CA GLU A 113 28.79 -33.50 14.14
C GLU A 113 28.38 -34.91 14.63
N GLN A 114 27.08 -35.24 14.63
CA GLN A 114 26.52 -36.54 14.96
C GLN A 114 26.76 -37.60 13.89
N GLN A 115 26.68 -37.28 12.59
CA GLN A 115 27.09 -38.21 11.53
C GLN A 115 28.57 -38.62 11.69
N LYS A 116 29.45 -37.65 11.99
CA LYS A 116 30.86 -37.91 12.31
C LYS A 116 31.09 -38.69 13.61
N GLN A 117 30.13 -38.71 14.53
CA GLN A 117 30.17 -39.51 15.76
C GLN A 117 29.54 -40.90 15.58
N GLN A 118 28.56 -41.05 14.69
CA GLN A 118 27.97 -42.33 14.30
C GLN A 118 28.90 -43.15 13.40
N GLU A 119 29.85 -42.51 12.71
CA GLU A 119 30.99 -43.17 12.07
C GLU A 119 32.09 -43.59 13.07
N ALA A 120 31.99 -43.21 14.36
CA ALA A 120 33.06 -43.38 15.35
C ALA A 120 32.70 -44.32 16.53
N GLU A 121 31.58 -44.14 17.21
CA GLU A 121 31.33 -44.81 18.50
C GLU A 121 29.96 -45.48 18.62
N SER A 122 29.97 -46.81 18.56
CA SER A 122 28.84 -47.68 18.90
C SER A 122 28.88 -48.10 20.37
N SER A 123 28.38 -47.26 21.29
CA SER A 123 28.07 -47.72 22.66
C SER A 123 26.94 -46.93 23.36
N SER A 124 26.38 -47.56 24.40
CA SER A 124 25.14 -47.25 25.13
C SER A 124 24.98 -45.86 25.74
N VAL A 125 23.74 -45.37 25.82
CA VAL A 125 23.30 -44.28 26.72
C VAL A 125 22.00 -44.68 27.43
N ASN A 126 21.85 -44.31 28.70
CA ASN A 126 20.60 -44.39 29.48
C ASN A 126 20.15 -42.98 29.94
N PRO A 127 18.84 -42.74 30.17
CA PRO A 127 18.28 -41.37 30.16
C PRO A 127 18.01 -40.74 31.55
N VAL A 128 18.04 -39.40 31.62
CA VAL A 128 17.53 -38.57 32.72
C VAL A 128 17.00 -37.22 32.16
N PRO A 129 16.24 -36.37 32.90
CA PRO A 129 14.80 -36.34 32.68
C PRO A 129 14.25 -34.98 32.19
N SER A 130 12.93 -34.93 31.99
CA SER A 130 12.20 -33.77 31.50
C SER A 130 12.06 -32.62 32.51
N LYS A 131 12.10 -31.38 32.00
CA LYS A 131 11.32 -30.23 32.49
C LYS A 131 11.34 -29.10 31.46
N SER A 132 10.27 -28.99 30.69
CA SER A 132 9.97 -27.82 29.86
C SER A 132 8.61 -27.26 30.27
N SER A 133 8.57 -26.00 30.71
CA SER A 133 7.32 -25.23 30.71
C SER A 133 6.78 -25.18 29.28
N SER A 134 5.46 -25.24 29.11
CA SER A 134 4.85 -25.15 27.79
C SER A 134 5.06 -23.75 27.21
N ASN A 135 5.81 -23.67 26.11
CA ASN A 135 5.92 -22.45 25.31
C ASN A 135 4.58 -22.19 24.62
N GLN A 136 3.67 -21.49 25.29
CA GLN A 136 2.48 -20.95 24.65
C GLN A 136 2.89 -19.86 23.64
N PRO A 137 2.34 -19.85 22.42
CA PRO A 137 2.63 -18.81 21.45
C PRO A 137 1.94 -17.50 21.87
N LYS A 138 2.73 -16.44 22.05
CA LYS A 138 2.19 -15.08 22.26
C LYS A 138 1.33 -14.63 21.06
N SER A 139 0.30 -13.81 21.32
CA SER A 139 -0.41 -13.11 20.25
C SER A 139 0.44 -12.03 19.58
N LEU A 140 -0.01 -11.54 18.42
CA LEU A 140 0.62 -10.43 17.71
C LEU A 140 0.57 -9.15 18.55
N GLU A 141 -0.57 -8.90 19.20
CA GLU A 141 -0.77 -7.79 20.12
C GLU A 141 0.19 -7.86 21.31
N GLU A 142 0.35 -9.02 21.95
CA GLU A 142 1.33 -9.20 23.04
C GLU A 142 2.78 -8.92 22.64
N PHE A 143 3.19 -9.21 21.41
CA PHE A 143 4.51 -8.83 20.89
C PHE A 143 4.66 -7.33 20.60
N ILE A 144 3.54 -6.63 20.42
CA ILE A 144 3.49 -5.19 20.07
C ILE A 144 3.32 -4.31 21.31
N THR A 145 2.65 -4.83 22.36
CA THR A 145 2.38 -4.16 23.63
C THR A 145 3.18 -4.75 24.80
N GLU A 146 4.23 -5.53 24.53
CA GLU A 146 5.15 -6.02 25.58
C GLU A 146 5.78 -4.82 26.30
N SER A 147 5.55 -4.73 27.62
CA SER A 147 6.02 -3.61 28.43
C SER A 147 7.55 -3.57 28.45
N LEU A 148 8.10 -2.43 28.04
CA LEU A 148 9.54 -2.18 28.08
C LEU A 148 10.06 -2.22 29.53
N PRO A 149 11.35 -2.57 29.74
CA PRO A 149 12.02 -2.36 31.02
C PRO A 149 11.91 -0.91 31.50
N ASN A 150 12.03 -0.69 32.81
CA ASN A 150 11.96 0.64 33.42
C ASN A 150 13.00 1.64 32.87
N ASP A 151 14.12 1.13 32.34
CA ASP A 151 15.18 1.89 31.68
C ASP A 151 15.57 1.15 30.37
N PRO A 152 14.91 1.45 29.24
CA PRO A 152 15.16 0.78 27.97
C PRO A 152 16.21 1.55 27.15
N LEU A 153 17.30 0.87 26.77
CA LEU A 153 18.41 1.44 25.98
C LEU A 153 17.96 2.15 24.68
N HIS A 154 16.87 1.68 24.08
CA HIS A 154 16.23 2.29 22.92
C HIS A 154 14.71 2.30 23.09
N ARG A 155 14.05 3.38 22.65
CA ARG A 155 12.60 3.56 22.71
C ARG A 155 12.02 3.75 21.31
N LEU A 156 11.22 2.77 20.87
CA LEU A 156 10.45 2.84 19.63
C LEU A 156 9.01 3.30 19.93
N GLU A 157 8.60 4.41 19.32
CA GLU A 157 7.21 4.87 19.30
C GLU A 157 6.62 4.73 17.89
N VAL A 158 5.32 4.48 17.81
CA VAL A 158 4.57 4.48 16.54
C VAL A 158 3.46 5.52 16.64
N ARG A 159 3.51 6.53 15.78
CA ARG A 159 2.60 7.68 15.80
C ARG A 159 1.79 7.73 14.51
N LEU A 160 0.45 7.75 14.61
CA LEU A 160 -0.43 7.97 13.47
C LEU A 160 -0.70 9.46 13.32
N VAL A 161 -0.40 10.04 12.17
CA VAL A 161 -0.67 11.46 11.87
C VAL A 161 -1.45 11.59 10.56
N ARG A 162 -2.48 12.44 10.53
CA ARG A 162 -3.34 12.61 9.35
C ARG A 162 -2.64 13.49 8.31
N SER A 163 -2.45 12.98 7.10
CA SER A 163 -1.83 13.75 5.99
C SER A 163 -2.86 14.55 5.20
N LYS A 164 -4.11 14.06 5.10
CA LYS A 164 -5.22 14.73 4.40
C LYS A 164 -6.49 14.84 5.27
N PRO A 165 -6.96 16.08 5.57
CA PRO A 165 -6.17 17.32 5.60
C PRO A 165 -5.00 17.22 6.61
N PRO A 166 -3.88 17.95 6.39
CA PRO A 166 -2.66 17.78 7.18
C PRO A 166 -2.82 18.30 8.61
N SER A 167 -2.64 17.42 9.60
CA SER A 167 -2.70 17.76 11.02
C SER A 167 -1.48 18.61 11.48
N PRO A 168 -1.54 19.27 12.66
CA PRO A 168 -0.38 19.96 13.22
C PRO A 168 0.84 19.04 13.40
N GLN A 169 0.62 17.81 13.88
CA GLN A 169 1.67 16.81 14.07
C GLN A 169 2.29 16.36 12.74
N PHE A 170 1.47 16.18 11.70
CA PHE A 170 1.96 15.88 10.36
C PHE A 170 2.85 17.02 9.83
N LYS A 171 2.44 18.29 9.99
CA LYS A 171 3.24 19.45 9.58
C LYS A 171 4.57 19.53 10.34
N ALA A 172 4.54 19.39 11.67
CA ALA A 172 5.74 19.44 12.52
C ALA A 172 6.74 18.29 12.30
N SER A 173 6.35 17.23 11.57
CA SER A 173 7.18 16.06 11.28
C SER A 173 7.42 15.84 9.79
N PHE A 174 7.00 16.79 8.94
CA PHE A 174 7.09 16.71 7.49
C PHE A 174 8.55 16.63 7.01
N ASP A 175 9.41 17.55 7.45
CA ASP A 175 10.81 17.61 7.01
C ASP A 175 11.59 16.36 7.41
N ALA A 176 11.44 15.91 8.67
CA ALA A 176 12.07 14.68 9.16
C ALA A 176 11.60 13.46 8.34
N SER A 177 10.31 13.39 7.98
CA SER A 177 9.78 12.34 7.11
C SER A 177 10.38 12.45 5.69
N TYR A 178 10.47 13.65 5.12
CA TYR A 178 11.01 13.87 3.78
C TYR A 178 12.50 13.50 3.67
N GLN A 179 13.32 13.77 4.70
CA GLN A 179 14.73 13.34 4.70
C GLN A 179 14.86 11.81 4.69
N VAL A 180 14.04 11.08 5.46
CA VAL A 180 14.01 9.61 5.44
C VAL A 180 13.57 9.09 4.05
N TYR A 181 12.64 9.77 3.38
CA TYR A 181 12.26 9.46 2.00
C TYR A 181 13.41 9.67 1.01
N LYS A 182 14.13 10.80 1.07
CA LYS A 182 15.32 11.05 0.22
C LYS A 182 16.36 9.94 0.37
N LEU A 183 16.74 9.63 1.61
CA LEU A 183 17.72 8.58 1.92
C LEU A 183 17.28 7.20 1.41
N TYR A 184 15.98 6.90 1.49
CA TYR A 184 15.42 5.65 0.96
C TYR A 184 15.52 5.55 -0.57
N GLN A 185 15.14 6.59 -1.33
CA GLN A 185 15.26 6.54 -2.80
C GLN A 185 16.71 6.40 -3.24
N MET A 186 17.60 7.21 -2.67
CA MET A 186 19.04 7.19 -2.95
C MET A 186 19.67 5.82 -2.68
N ALA A 187 19.38 5.20 -1.53
CA ALA A 187 20.03 3.96 -1.11
C ALA A 187 19.39 2.68 -1.69
N ILE A 188 18.06 2.66 -1.83
CA ILE A 188 17.31 1.43 -2.14
C ILE A 188 16.86 1.38 -3.61
N HIS A 189 16.40 2.51 -4.16
CA HIS A 189 16.01 2.60 -5.58
C HIS A 189 17.20 2.95 -6.50
N LYS A 190 18.23 3.62 -5.95
CA LYS A 190 19.43 4.13 -6.63
C LYS A 190 19.18 5.35 -7.52
N ASP A 191 18.14 6.12 -7.21
CA ASP A 191 17.81 7.32 -7.96
C ASP A 191 18.75 8.49 -7.56
N PRO A 192 19.39 9.19 -8.52
CA PRO A 192 20.35 10.24 -8.23
C PRO A 192 19.65 11.57 -7.84
N PRO A 193 20.27 12.42 -7.00
CA PRO A 193 19.48 13.18 -6.03
C PRO A 193 19.32 14.69 -6.30
N ASP A 194 19.62 15.21 -7.50
CA ASP A 194 19.86 16.66 -7.67
C ASP A 194 19.43 17.29 -9.01
N LYS A 195 18.30 18.02 -9.03
CA LYS A 195 17.74 18.72 -10.20
C LYS A 195 16.73 19.86 -9.81
N PRO A 196 17.08 21.17 -9.81
CA PRO A 196 16.16 22.30 -9.48
C PRO A 196 15.86 23.37 -10.58
N THR A 197 14.59 23.76 -10.84
CA THR A 197 14.23 24.98 -11.62
C THR A 197 12.89 25.64 -11.23
N GLU A 198 12.68 26.93 -11.56
CA GLU A 198 11.57 27.78 -11.08
C GLU A 198 10.29 27.81 -11.96
N SER A 199 9.11 27.90 -11.33
CA SER A 199 8.14 29.00 -11.59
C SER A 199 6.94 28.98 -10.61
N GLN A 200 6.72 30.11 -9.90
CA GLN A 200 5.43 30.64 -9.35
C GLN A 200 4.46 29.65 -8.61
N VAL A 201 4.02 29.86 -7.36
CA VAL A 201 3.74 31.09 -6.59
C VAL A 201 4.10 30.94 -5.09
N ARG A 202 4.46 32.09 -4.47
CA ARG A 202 4.92 32.35 -3.10
C ARG A 202 3.89 32.13 -1.97
N LEU A 203 4.24 31.38 -0.92
CA LEU A 203 3.76 31.57 0.47
C LEU A 203 4.80 31.10 1.51
N VAL A 204 5.08 31.96 2.51
CA VAL A 204 5.99 31.84 3.67
C VAL A 204 5.40 32.82 4.73
N PRO A 205 5.36 32.56 6.06
CA PRO A 205 6.34 31.80 6.86
C PRO A 205 5.82 30.63 7.74
N VAL A 206 6.79 29.87 8.24
CA VAL A 206 6.71 28.94 9.39
C VAL A 206 7.20 29.69 10.65
N SER A 207 6.75 29.33 11.86
CA SER A 207 7.27 29.93 13.10
C SER A 207 8.53 29.21 13.59
N PHE A 208 9.53 29.98 14.02
CA PHE A 208 10.86 29.51 14.46
C PHE A 208 11.09 29.81 15.95
N GLU A 209 10.47 29.03 16.84
CA GLU A 209 10.57 29.23 18.30
C GLU A 209 11.05 27.98 19.06
N ASP A 210 11.66 27.01 18.36
CA ASP A 210 12.30 25.83 18.94
C ASP A 210 13.85 25.97 18.89
N PRO A 211 14.54 26.10 20.03
CA PRO A 211 16.00 26.24 20.08
C PRO A 211 16.78 24.98 19.68
N ASP A 212 16.23 23.80 19.96
CA ASP A 212 16.92 22.52 19.72
C ASP A 212 16.91 22.15 18.22
N PHE A 213 15.86 22.58 17.50
CA PHE A 213 15.81 22.52 16.04
C PHE A 213 16.93 23.33 15.38
N LEU A 214 17.12 24.58 15.82
CA LEU A 214 18.14 25.49 15.26
C LEU A 214 19.57 24.93 15.42
N ALA A 215 19.87 24.27 16.53
CA ALA A 215 21.21 23.75 16.84
C ALA A 215 21.70 22.63 15.90
N SER A 216 20.80 21.95 15.16
CA SER A 216 21.13 20.80 14.30
C SER A 216 20.97 21.05 12.79
N TYR A 217 20.34 22.17 12.41
CA TYR A 217 20.01 22.50 11.03
C TYR A 217 21.26 22.78 10.17
N GLU A 218 22.16 23.66 10.63
CA GLU A 218 23.31 24.13 9.83
C GLU A 218 24.29 23.00 9.48
N GLN A 219 24.56 22.09 10.42
CA GLN A 219 25.46 20.95 10.21
C GLN A 219 24.91 19.98 9.16
N SER A 220 23.59 19.77 9.17
CA SER A 220 22.89 18.91 8.21
C SER A 220 22.91 19.51 6.79
N ALA A 221 22.69 20.82 6.66
CA ALA A 221 22.75 21.52 5.39
C ALA A 221 24.18 21.58 4.80
N ALA A 222 25.19 21.80 5.64
CA ALA A 222 26.59 21.89 5.22
C ALA A 222 27.16 20.57 4.68
N LEU A 223 26.69 19.43 5.19
CA LEU A 223 27.09 18.10 4.71
C LEU A 223 26.48 17.80 3.33
N TYR A 224 25.22 18.18 3.12
CA TYR A 224 24.49 18.00 1.86
C TYR A 224 25.13 18.79 0.70
N ALA A 225 25.34 20.09 0.90
CA ALA A 225 25.85 21.00 -0.15
C ALA A 225 27.26 20.61 -0.68
N ARG A 226 28.13 20.07 0.18
CA ARG A 226 29.52 19.69 -0.19
C ARG A 226 29.60 18.45 -1.10
N TYR A 227 28.61 17.57 -1.06
CA TYR A 227 28.65 16.31 -1.81
C TYR A 227 28.30 16.52 -3.30
N GLN A 228 27.25 17.28 -3.59
CA GLN A 228 26.64 17.35 -4.92
C GLN A 228 27.48 18.13 -5.94
N MET A 229 28.20 19.19 -5.51
CA MET A 229 29.00 20.05 -6.40
C MET A 229 30.17 19.34 -7.13
N THR A 230 30.60 18.18 -6.64
CA THR A 230 31.96 17.68 -6.92
C THR A 230 32.04 16.65 -8.07
N VAL A 231 30.93 16.07 -8.54
CA VAL A 231 31.00 14.75 -9.23
C VAL A 231 30.34 14.62 -10.61
N HIS A 232 29.09 15.08 -10.87
CA HIS A 232 28.31 14.52 -12.00
C HIS A 232 27.57 15.45 -12.99
N GLY A 233 27.07 16.64 -12.62
CA GLY A 233 26.66 17.67 -13.61
C GLY A 233 25.44 17.41 -14.52
N ASP A 234 24.32 16.91 -13.98
CA ASP A 234 23.06 16.64 -14.73
C ASP A 234 21.90 17.65 -14.44
N ALA A 235 20.77 17.53 -15.16
CA ALA A 235 19.98 18.72 -15.60
C ALA A 235 18.52 18.97 -15.09
N PRO A 236 18.01 20.23 -15.09
CA PRO A 236 17.17 20.88 -14.07
C PRO A 236 15.95 20.38 -13.23
N TYR A 237 15.14 19.33 -13.48
CA TYR A 237 13.72 19.38 -13.00
C TYR A 237 13.02 18.21 -12.21
N GLU A 238 13.67 17.15 -11.67
CA GLU A 238 12.95 15.85 -11.44
C GLU A 238 12.73 15.28 -10.00
N CYS A 239 13.31 15.79 -8.90
CA CYS A 239 13.26 15.09 -7.57
C CYS A 239 12.96 15.97 -6.32
N GLY A 240 12.12 17.00 -6.44
CA GLY A 240 11.89 18.01 -5.39
C GLY A 240 10.92 17.63 -4.24
N GLU A 241 10.78 18.53 -3.24
CA GLU A 241 9.78 18.41 -2.15
C GLU A 241 8.37 18.22 -2.70
N SER A 242 8.07 18.91 -3.80
CA SER A 242 6.83 18.80 -4.55
C SER A 242 6.52 17.36 -4.96
N GLU A 243 7.52 16.52 -5.29
CA GLU A 243 7.30 15.12 -5.62
C GLU A 243 6.92 14.29 -4.39
N PHE A 244 7.67 14.38 -3.29
CA PHE A 244 7.32 13.71 -2.03
C PHE A 244 5.90 14.06 -1.58
N LYS A 245 5.59 15.36 -1.61
CA LYS A 245 4.27 15.90 -1.28
C LYS A 245 3.20 15.36 -2.23
N ARG A 246 3.45 15.34 -3.54
CA ARG A 246 2.56 14.85 -4.59
C ARG A 246 2.33 13.33 -4.48
N PHE A 247 3.37 12.54 -4.22
CA PHE A 247 3.31 11.07 -4.21
C PHE A 247 2.76 10.51 -2.90
N LEU A 248 3.12 11.09 -1.74
CA LEU A 248 2.87 10.48 -0.42
C LEU A 248 2.01 11.31 0.53
N CYS A 249 1.97 12.63 0.40
CA CYS A 249 1.26 13.51 1.36
C CYS A 249 -0.13 13.90 0.86
N ASP A 250 -0.22 14.25 -0.42
CA ASP A 250 -1.48 14.48 -1.11
C ASP A 250 -2.26 13.16 -1.32
N SER A 251 -3.57 13.33 -1.33
CA SER A 251 -4.56 12.27 -1.53
C SER A 251 -5.84 12.90 -2.08
N PRO A 252 -6.63 12.20 -2.90
CA PRO A 252 -7.92 12.70 -3.37
C PRO A 252 -9.02 12.39 -2.34
N LEU A 253 -8.71 11.53 -1.35
CA LEU A 253 -9.62 11.07 -0.33
C LEU A 253 -10.05 12.22 0.55
N GLU A 254 -11.34 12.48 0.54
CA GLU A 254 -11.99 13.36 1.49
C GLU A 254 -11.99 12.70 2.87
N ALA A 255 -11.71 13.48 3.91
CA ALA A 255 -11.67 12.99 5.27
C ALA A 255 -13.09 12.89 5.84
N GLU A 256 -13.51 11.69 6.23
CA GLU A 256 -14.87 11.42 6.70
C GLU A 256 -14.88 10.95 8.16
N MET A 257 -15.86 11.42 8.92
CA MET A 257 -16.17 10.96 10.28
C MET A 257 -17.55 10.29 10.27
N ALA A 258 -17.60 8.98 10.00
CA ALA A 258 -18.85 8.22 10.04
C ALA A 258 -19.24 7.84 11.49
N PRO A 259 -20.55 7.81 11.84
CA PRO A 259 -21.00 7.41 13.18
C PRO A 259 -20.68 5.97 13.57
N ASP A 260 -20.42 5.10 12.59
CA ASP A 260 -19.97 3.71 12.76
C ASP A 260 -18.51 3.50 12.26
N GLY A 261 -17.76 4.58 12.09
CA GLY A 261 -16.34 4.57 11.75
C GLY A 261 -15.41 4.61 12.97
N PRO A 262 -14.10 4.43 12.76
CA PRO A 262 -13.12 4.54 13.84
C PRO A 262 -12.96 6.00 14.32
N GLU A 263 -12.52 6.19 15.57
CA GLU A 263 -12.34 7.51 16.21
C GLU A 263 -11.35 8.43 15.47
N VAL A 264 -10.38 7.85 14.76
CA VAL A 264 -9.41 8.59 13.92
C VAL A 264 -10.03 9.12 12.62
N GLY A 265 -11.20 8.61 12.23
CA GLY A 265 -11.88 8.86 10.96
C GLY A 265 -11.24 8.15 9.77
N TYR A 266 -11.92 8.22 8.62
CA TYR A 266 -11.42 7.71 7.35
C TYR A 266 -10.54 8.73 6.62
N GLY A 267 -9.83 8.30 5.58
CA GLY A 267 -8.93 9.12 4.73
C GLY A 267 -7.46 8.73 4.87
N SER A 268 -6.54 9.64 4.51
CA SER A 268 -5.10 9.32 4.43
C SER A 268 -4.27 9.78 5.63
N PHE A 269 -3.33 8.93 6.02
CA PHE A 269 -2.48 9.05 7.20
C PHE A 269 -1.04 8.60 6.91
N HIS A 270 -0.10 9.08 7.73
CA HIS A 270 1.25 8.54 7.85
C HIS A 270 1.37 7.85 9.23
N GLN A 271 1.74 6.58 9.24
CA GLN A 271 2.14 5.83 10.43
C GLN A 271 3.66 5.91 10.57
N GLN A 272 4.13 6.81 11.43
CA GLN A 272 5.54 7.13 11.61
C GLN A 272 6.15 6.28 12.73
N TYR A 273 7.36 5.77 12.47
CA TYR A 273 8.15 4.98 13.41
C TYR A 273 9.28 5.86 13.93
N TRP A 274 9.24 6.17 15.22
CA TRP A 274 10.19 7.05 15.90
C TRP A 274 11.07 6.23 16.84
N LEU A 275 12.37 6.12 16.54
CA LEU A 275 13.35 5.48 17.43
C LEU A 275 14.21 6.58 18.06
N ASP A 276 14.26 6.62 19.39
CA ASP A 276 15.08 7.58 20.16
C ASP A 276 14.90 9.04 19.73
N GLY A 277 13.63 9.42 19.47
CA GLY A 277 13.25 10.76 19.01
C GLY A 277 13.44 11.03 17.50
N ARG A 278 13.93 10.06 16.72
CA ARG A 278 14.19 10.21 15.27
C ARG A 278 13.25 9.35 14.44
N ILE A 279 12.72 9.88 13.34
CA ILE A 279 11.95 9.06 12.38
C ILE A 279 12.89 8.07 11.68
N VAL A 280 12.57 6.77 11.74
CA VAL A 280 13.31 5.69 11.07
C VAL A 280 12.51 4.99 9.98
N ALA A 281 11.17 5.12 9.98
CA ALA A 281 10.31 4.68 8.89
C ALA A 281 8.98 5.43 8.89
N VAL A 282 8.27 5.42 7.76
CA VAL A 282 6.89 5.90 7.65
C VAL A 282 6.11 5.04 6.66
N GLY A 283 5.03 4.40 7.16
CA GLY A 283 4.01 3.78 6.33
C GLY A 283 2.96 4.83 5.92
N VAL A 284 2.61 4.89 4.64
CA VAL A 284 1.55 5.75 4.10
C VAL A 284 0.30 4.92 3.93
N LEU A 285 -0.73 5.25 4.70
CA LEU A 285 -1.94 4.45 4.87
C LEU A 285 -3.17 5.22 4.42
N ASP A 286 -4.15 4.51 3.89
CA ASP A 286 -5.54 4.98 3.84
C ASP A 286 -6.39 4.14 4.79
N ILE A 287 -7.24 4.78 5.59
CA ILE A 287 -8.23 4.12 6.45
C ILE A 287 -9.60 4.28 5.77
N LEU A 288 -10.25 3.17 5.45
CA LEU A 288 -11.44 3.09 4.60
C LEU A 288 -12.54 2.23 5.25
N PRO A 289 -13.80 2.27 4.75
CA PRO A 289 -14.94 1.60 5.38
C PRO A 289 -14.83 0.09 5.61
N SER A 290 -14.01 -0.65 4.83
CA SER A 290 -13.73 -2.07 5.10
C SER A 290 -12.25 -2.39 5.37
N CYS A 291 -11.31 -1.50 5.06
CA CYS A 291 -9.89 -1.82 5.17
C CYS A 291 -8.95 -0.68 5.60
N VAL A 292 -7.77 -1.05 6.09
CA VAL A 292 -6.56 -0.19 6.01
C VAL A 292 -5.78 -0.59 4.76
N SER A 293 -5.44 0.39 3.92
CA SER A 293 -4.69 0.20 2.68
C SER A 293 -3.24 0.67 2.84
N SER A 294 -2.29 -0.24 2.65
CA SER A 294 -0.85 0.05 2.67
C SER A 294 -0.43 0.60 1.31
N VAL A 295 -0.35 1.93 1.20
CA VAL A 295 -0.09 2.62 -0.07
C VAL A 295 1.39 2.58 -0.40
N TYR A 296 2.26 2.94 0.55
CA TYR A 296 3.72 2.95 0.38
C TYR A 296 4.43 2.89 1.74
N LEU A 297 5.69 2.45 1.76
CA LEU A 297 6.53 2.41 2.96
C LEU A 297 7.96 2.76 2.58
N TYR A 298 8.57 3.67 3.34
CA TYR A 298 9.97 4.05 3.21
C TYR A 298 10.62 4.09 4.60
N TYR A 299 11.93 3.83 4.65
CA TYR A 299 12.68 3.72 5.90
C TYR A 299 14.14 4.11 5.74
N HIS A 300 14.77 4.54 6.85
CA HIS A 300 16.15 4.97 6.88
C HIS A 300 17.08 3.76 6.68
N PRO A 301 18.00 3.78 5.69
CA PRO A 301 18.67 2.58 5.19
C PRO A 301 19.50 1.82 6.23
N ASP A 302 20.12 2.52 7.17
CA ASP A 302 20.89 1.96 8.29
C ASP A 302 20.10 0.94 9.13
N PHE A 303 18.77 1.11 9.20
CA PHE A 303 17.86 0.24 9.94
C PHE A 303 17.26 -0.89 9.09
N SER A 304 17.75 -1.09 7.86
CA SER A 304 17.38 -2.22 6.98
C SER A 304 17.54 -3.59 7.66
N SER A 305 18.54 -3.70 8.54
CA SER A 305 18.79 -4.89 9.38
C SER A 305 17.61 -5.27 10.28
N LEU A 306 16.79 -4.30 10.70
CA LEU A 306 15.60 -4.50 11.53
C LEU A 306 14.40 -5.03 10.72
N SER A 307 14.51 -5.18 9.40
CA SER A 307 13.45 -5.69 8.52
C SER A 307 12.15 -4.88 8.64
N LEU A 308 12.26 -3.54 8.66
CA LEU A 308 11.16 -2.61 8.90
C LEU A 308 9.95 -2.80 7.96
N GLY A 309 10.16 -3.32 6.74
CA GLY A 309 9.07 -3.76 5.85
C GLY A 309 8.15 -4.81 6.44
N THR A 310 8.72 -5.84 7.07
CA THR A 310 7.96 -6.90 7.74
C THR A 310 7.33 -6.40 9.03
N TYR A 311 8.05 -5.57 9.80
CA TYR A 311 7.55 -4.99 11.05
C TYR A 311 6.37 -4.04 10.81
N SER A 312 6.44 -3.19 9.79
CA SER A 312 5.36 -2.26 9.43
C SER A 312 4.08 -3.02 9.10
N ALA A 313 4.15 -4.02 8.19
CA ALA A 313 2.98 -4.83 7.85
C ALA A 313 2.37 -5.56 9.07
N LEU A 314 3.18 -6.00 10.04
CA LEU A 314 2.68 -6.60 11.30
C LEU A 314 2.02 -5.56 12.22
N ARG A 315 2.57 -4.34 12.28
CA ARG A 315 1.97 -3.20 13.02
C ARG A 315 0.68 -2.70 12.36
N GLU A 316 0.62 -2.70 11.03
CA GLU A 316 -0.55 -2.34 10.24
C GLU A 316 -1.66 -3.39 10.43
N ILE A 317 -1.37 -4.69 10.41
CA ILE A 317 -2.33 -5.77 10.74
C ILE A 317 -2.92 -5.58 12.16
N ALA A 318 -2.07 -5.35 13.17
CA ALA A 318 -2.52 -5.16 14.54
C ALA A 318 -3.31 -3.85 14.74
N PHE A 319 -2.88 -2.76 14.10
CA PHE A 319 -3.62 -1.49 14.09
C PHE A 319 -4.99 -1.64 13.43
N THR A 320 -5.08 -2.35 12.32
CA THR A 320 -6.36 -2.64 11.65
C THR A 320 -7.27 -3.47 12.56
N ARG A 321 -6.73 -4.46 13.29
CA ARG A 321 -7.46 -5.25 14.32
C ARG A 321 -7.87 -4.42 15.55
N GLN A 322 -7.17 -3.33 15.85
CA GLN A 322 -7.60 -2.35 16.85
C GLN A 322 -8.77 -1.51 16.31
N LEU A 323 -8.71 -1.02 15.08
CA LEU A 323 -9.80 -0.25 14.47
C LEU A 323 -11.09 -1.08 14.29
N GLN A 324 -10.97 -2.39 14.01
CA GLN A 324 -12.10 -3.32 13.91
C GLN A 324 -12.97 -3.36 15.18
N GLN A 325 -12.39 -3.08 16.35
CA GLN A 325 -13.12 -3.01 17.63
C GLN A 325 -14.01 -1.77 17.73
N GLN A 326 -13.71 -0.73 16.96
CA GLN A 326 -14.51 0.51 16.86
C GLN A 326 -15.49 0.43 15.68
N SER A 327 -15.04 -0.08 14.53
CA SER A 327 -15.85 -0.26 13.32
C SER A 327 -15.78 -1.71 12.84
N PRO A 328 -16.78 -2.55 13.13
CA PRO A 328 -16.75 -3.98 12.77
C PRO A 328 -16.68 -4.28 11.27
N LYS A 329 -17.04 -3.30 10.41
CA LYS A 329 -16.89 -3.38 8.95
C LYS A 329 -15.42 -3.33 8.52
N LEU A 330 -14.59 -2.59 9.24
CA LEU A 330 -13.16 -2.41 8.98
C LEU A 330 -12.41 -3.67 9.41
N ALA A 331 -12.41 -4.66 8.54
CA ALA A 331 -12.01 -6.04 8.82
C ALA A 331 -10.83 -6.52 7.96
N TYR A 332 -10.24 -5.67 7.10
CA TYR A 332 -9.25 -6.11 6.11
C TYR A 332 -8.00 -5.23 6.07
N TYR A 333 -6.84 -5.84 5.79
CA TYR A 333 -5.59 -5.13 5.55
C TYR A 333 -5.15 -5.31 4.10
N TYR A 334 -5.38 -4.27 3.28
CA TYR A 334 -4.99 -4.25 1.88
C TYR A 334 -3.48 -3.99 1.78
N LEU A 335 -2.71 -5.08 1.73
CA LEU A 335 -1.26 -5.07 1.49
C LEU A 335 -0.93 -4.81 -0.01
N GLY A 336 -1.94 -4.71 -0.87
CA GLY A 336 -1.82 -4.38 -2.29
C GLY A 336 -1.32 -5.51 -3.19
N PHE A 337 -1.16 -5.19 -4.49
CA PHE A 337 -0.93 -6.14 -5.60
C PHE A 337 0.04 -7.29 -5.29
N TYR A 338 -0.22 -8.47 -5.87
CA TYR A 338 0.56 -9.69 -5.68
C TYR A 338 0.79 -10.42 -6.99
N VAL A 339 2.03 -10.33 -7.50
CA VAL A 339 2.48 -11.14 -8.61
C VAL A 339 3.18 -12.37 -8.05
N HIS A 340 2.54 -13.52 -8.16
CA HIS A 340 3.06 -14.78 -7.62
C HIS A 340 4.40 -15.21 -8.26
N SER A 341 4.60 -14.90 -9.54
CA SER A 341 5.87 -15.12 -10.26
C SER A 341 6.96 -14.09 -9.92
N CYS A 342 6.66 -13.02 -9.17
CA CYS A 342 7.63 -11.97 -8.81
C CYS A 342 8.28 -12.26 -7.44
N PRO A 343 9.60 -12.54 -7.38
CA PRO A 343 10.27 -12.85 -6.11
C PRO A 343 10.17 -11.72 -5.08
N LYS A 344 10.13 -10.46 -5.53
CA LYS A 344 9.95 -9.27 -4.66
C LYS A 344 8.56 -9.21 -3.98
N MET A 345 7.59 -9.99 -4.45
CA MET A 345 6.19 -9.96 -3.99
C MET A 345 5.77 -11.26 -3.32
N ARG A 346 6.50 -12.38 -3.50
CA ARG A 346 6.23 -13.68 -2.83
C ARG A 346 6.20 -13.60 -1.30
N TYR A 347 6.84 -12.61 -0.66
CA TYR A 347 6.73 -12.42 0.80
C TYR A 347 5.29 -12.11 1.27
N LYS A 348 4.48 -11.45 0.44
CA LYS A 348 3.11 -11.07 0.81
C LYS A 348 2.21 -12.29 1.05
N GLY A 349 2.41 -13.38 0.31
CA GLY A 349 1.68 -14.64 0.51
C GLY A 349 2.05 -15.41 1.77
N GLN A 350 3.03 -14.92 2.55
CA GLN A 350 3.43 -15.54 3.83
C GLN A 350 2.56 -15.03 5.01
N TYR A 351 1.91 -13.87 4.86
CA TYR A 351 0.88 -13.42 5.80
C TYR A 351 -0.33 -14.34 5.65
N GLN A 352 -0.69 -15.04 6.73
CA GLN A 352 -1.80 -15.98 6.74
C GLN A 352 -2.67 -15.74 7.98
N PRO A 353 -4.01 -15.82 7.83
CA PRO A 353 -4.76 -16.05 6.59
C PRO A 353 -4.72 -14.84 5.62
N SER A 354 -4.85 -15.07 4.32
CA SER A 354 -5.00 -14.02 3.30
C SER A 354 -5.70 -14.51 2.03
N ASP A 355 -6.27 -13.56 1.27
CA ASP A 355 -7.10 -13.80 0.10
C ASP A 355 -6.56 -13.02 -1.13
N LEU A 356 -6.90 -13.51 -2.32
CA LEU A 356 -6.62 -12.86 -3.60
C LEU A 356 -7.92 -12.41 -4.27
N LEU A 357 -7.90 -11.25 -4.93
CA LEU A 357 -9.00 -10.83 -5.80
C LEU A 357 -8.97 -11.65 -7.09
N CYS A 358 -10.10 -12.30 -7.42
CA CYS A 358 -10.27 -12.95 -8.71
C CYS A 358 -10.38 -11.90 -9.84
N PRO A 359 -9.52 -11.95 -10.89
CA PRO A 359 -9.46 -10.92 -11.93
C PRO A 359 -10.68 -10.87 -12.86
N GLU A 360 -11.60 -11.83 -12.78
CA GLU A 360 -12.77 -11.95 -13.68
C GLU A 360 -14.11 -11.70 -12.99
N THR A 361 -14.18 -11.91 -11.67
CA THR A 361 -15.42 -11.84 -10.87
C THR A 361 -15.38 -10.78 -9.79
N TYR A 362 -14.18 -10.26 -9.47
CA TYR A 362 -13.94 -9.38 -8.32
C TYR A 362 -14.40 -9.98 -6.98
N THR A 363 -14.39 -11.32 -6.88
CA THR A 363 -14.62 -12.06 -5.63
C THR A 363 -13.29 -12.40 -4.96
N TRP A 364 -13.23 -12.23 -3.63
CA TRP A 364 -12.06 -12.58 -2.82
C TRP A 364 -12.00 -14.11 -2.60
N VAL A 365 -10.83 -14.71 -2.84
CA VAL A 365 -10.61 -16.16 -2.75
C VAL A 365 -9.33 -16.46 -1.96
N SER A 366 -9.41 -17.36 -0.98
CA SER A 366 -8.26 -17.73 -0.14
C SER A 366 -7.02 -18.11 -0.94
N ILE A 367 -5.89 -17.51 -0.59
CA ILE A 367 -4.62 -17.65 -1.32
C ILE A 367 -4.11 -19.10 -1.35
N GLU A 368 -4.47 -19.91 -0.34
CA GLU A 368 -4.14 -21.33 -0.27
C GLU A 368 -4.77 -22.13 -1.43
N ARG A 369 -5.95 -21.71 -1.89
CA ARG A 369 -6.63 -22.27 -3.09
C ARG A 369 -6.11 -21.69 -4.40
N CYS A 370 -5.55 -20.48 -4.35
CA CYS A 370 -5.05 -19.77 -5.52
C CYS A 370 -3.63 -20.21 -5.93
N ILE A 371 -2.74 -20.43 -4.96
CA ILE A 371 -1.33 -20.80 -5.21
C ILE A 371 -1.19 -22.02 -6.15
N PRO A 372 -1.94 -23.13 -5.97
CA PRO A 372 -1.85 -24.27 -6.90
C PRO A 372 -2.21 -23.94 -8.36
N ARG A 373 -3.07 -22.95 -8.60
CA ARG A 373 -3.39 -22.47 -9.96
C ARG A 373 -2.26 -21.57 -10.50
N LEU A 374 -1.74 -20.69 -9.65
CA LEU A 374 -0.72 -19.70 -10.02
C LEU A 374 0.69 -20.29 -10.22
N GLU A 375 1.02 -21.43 -9.61
CA GLU A 375 2.24 -22.19 -9.95
C GLU A 375 2.10 -22.97 -11.28
N ILE A 376 0.86 -23.19 -11.80
CA ILE A 376 0.61 -23.83 -13.12
C ILE A 376 0.60 -22.79 -14.24
N SER A 377 -0.12 -21.67 -14.05
CA SER A 377 -0.27 -20.62 -15.05
C SER A 377 -0.21 -19.24 -14.40
N ALA A 378 0.61 -18.35 -14.98
CA ALA A 378 0.77 -16.98 -14.51
C ALA A 378 -0.56 -16.24 -14.44
N TYR A 379 -1.43 -16.38 -15.44
CA TYR A 379 -2.83 -15.94 -15.38
C TYR A 379 -3.74 -17.12 -15.01
N SER A 380 -4.65 -16.91 -14.06
CA SER A 380 -5.63 -17.92 -13.63
C SER A 380 -6.90 -17.25 -13.09
N ARG A 381 -8.07 -17.70 -13.54
CA ARG A 381 -9.33 -17.46 -12.85
C ARG A 381 -9.24 -18.07 -11.44
N LEU A 382 -9.56 -17.29 -10.41
CA LEU A 382 -9.42 -17.72 -9.00
C LEU A 382 -10.72 -18.26 -8.40
N SER A 383 -11.88 -17.75 -8.82
CA SER A 383 -13.19 -18.30 -8.42
C SER A 383 -13.31 -19.79 -8.80
N GLU A 384 -14.01 -20.55 -7.97
CA GLU A 384 -14.34 -21.98 -8.20
C GLU A 384 -15.59 -22.15 -9.08
N ASN A 385 -16.49 -21.17 -9.09
CA ASN A 385 -17.70 -21.22 -9.90
C ASN A 385 -17.41 -20.72 -11.33
N ALA A 386 -17.42 -21.61 -12.31
CA ALA A 386 -17.20 -21.26 -13.72
C ALA A 386 -18.34 -20.42 -14.35
N HIS A 387 -19.51 -20.35 -13.70
CA HIS A 387 -20.67 -19.58 -14.16
C HIS A 387 -20.86 -18.25 -13.41
N GLU A 388 -19.98 -17.92 -12.44
CA GLU A 388 -19.99 -16.64 -11.75
C GLU A 388 -19.44 -15.54 -12.67
N GLY A 389 -20.23 -14.49 -12.93
CA GLY A 389 -19.73 -13.27 -13.58
C GLY A 389 -19.35 -12.21 -12.54
N ASP A 390 -18.81 -11.08 -13.00
CA ASP A 390 -18.78 -9.86 -12.21
C ASP A 390 -20.21 -9.43 -11.84
N ALA A 391 -20.55 -9.49 -10.55
CA ALA A 391 -21.88 -9.13 -10.06
C ALA A 391 -22.25 -7.66 -10.34
N CYS A 392 -21.23 -6.80 -10.40
CA CYS A 392 -21.34 -5.37 -10.69
C CYS A 392 -21.11 -5.03 -12.17
N ALA A 393 -21.08 -6.02 -13.08
CA ALA A 393 -20.84 -5.80 -14.50
C ALA A 393 -21.73 -4.70 -15.10
N LEU A 394 -21.17 -3.97 -16.08
CA LEU A 394 -21.85 -2.93 -16.83
C LEU A 394 -23.07 -3.51 -17.57
N LYS A 395 -24.23 -2.86 -17.43
CA LYS A 395 -25.53 -3.26 -17.99
C LYS A 395 -26.17 -2.14 -18.81
N GLU A 396 -26.00 -0.89 -18.39
CA GLU A 396 -26.56 0.29 -19.05
C GLU A 396 -25.53 1.44 -19.08
N LEU A 397 -24.72 1.47 -20.15
CA LEU A 397 -23.76 2.55 -20.45
C LEU A 397 -24.41 3.95 -20.40
N GLY A 398 -25.68 4.04 -20.80
CA GLY A 398 -26.43 5.30 -20.82
C GLY A 398 -26.62 5.96 -19.44
N ARG A 399 -26.45 5.22 -18.33
CA ARG A 399 -26.63 5.73 -16.95
C ARG A 399 -25.36 6.33 -16.34
N VAL A 400 -24.18 6.02 -16.89
CA VAL A 400 -22.87 6.47 -16.38
C VAL A 400 -22.88 7.98 -16.17
N LEU A 401 -22.50 8.46 -14.99
CA LEU A 401 -22.55 9.89 -14.69
C LEU A 401 -21.37 10.65 -15.29
N VAL A 402 -21.68 11.68 -16.07
CA VAL A 402 -20.71 12.56 -16.71
C VAL A 402 -20.83 13.98 -16.14
N LEU A 403 -19.69 14.56 -15.75
CA LEU A 403 -19.54 15.97 -15.41
C LEU A 403 -18.99 16.73 -16.63
N HIS A 404 -19.88 17.41 -17.35
CA HIS A 404 -19.53 18.22 -18.52
C HIS A 404 -19.99 19.67 -18.33
N ARG A 405 -19.06 20.63 -18.52
CA ARG A 405 -19.32 22.09 -18.39
C ARG A 405 -20.12 22.45 -17.12
N ARG A 406 -19.61 22.00 -15.96
CA ARG A 406 -20.21 22.16 -14.61
C ARG A 406 -21.63 21.56 -14.45
N THR A 407 -22.08 20.73 -15.39
CA THR A 407 -23.39 20.06 -15.34
C THR A 407 -23.19 18.55 -15.23
N VAL A 408 -23.75 17.94 -14.19
CA VAL A 408 -23.84 16.47 -14.07
C VAL A 408 -25.01 15.97 -14.90
N MET A 409 -24.80 14.92 -15.71
CA MET A 409 -25.86 14.22 -16.44
C MET A 409 -25.47 12.78 -16.78
N PRO A 410 -26.42 11.84 -16.96
CA PRO A 410 -26.13 10.52 -17.50
C PRO A 410 -25.55 10.58 -18.92
N TYR A 411 -24.69 9.63 -19.27
CA TYR A 411 -24.02 9.57 -20.58
C TYR A 411 -25.01 9.62 -21.76
N ALA A 412 -26.17 8.98 -21.65
CA ALA A 412 -27.23 9.05 -22.67
C ALA A 412 -27.82 10.46 -22.88
N ALA A 413 -27.64 11.39 -21.95
CA ALA A 413 -27.97 12.82 -22.14
C ALA A 413 -26.80 13.62 -22.71
N TYR A 414 -25.56 13.25 -22.38
CA TYR A 414 -24.33 13.84 -22.90
C TYR A 414 -24.10 13.51 -24.38
N ALA A 415 -24.16 12.22 -24.77
CA ALA A 415 -23.92 11.77 -26.15
C ALA A 415 -24.92 12.39 -27.14
N ARG A 416 -26.21 12.51 -26.74
CA ARG A 416 -27.24 13.22 -27.52
C ARG A 416 -26.93 14.70 -27.71
N LYS A 417 -26.33 15.39 -26.72
CA LYS A 417 -25.92 16.80 -26.84
C LYS A 417 -24.70 16.99 -27.76
N ARG A 418 -23.78 16.02 -27.82
CA ARG A 418 -22.58 16.07 -28.68
C ARG A 418 -22.79 15.50 -30.10
N LYS A 419 -24.03 15.12 -30.47
CA LYS A 419 -24.40 14.50 -31.77
C LYS A 419 -23.63 13.21 -32.10
N GLY A 420 -23.49 12.32 -31.11
CA GLY A 420 -22.66 11.12 -31.23
C GLY A 420 -21.20 11.47 -30.94
N SER A 421 -20.82 11.37 -29.68
CA SER A 421 -19.45 11.64 -29.26
C SER A 421 -18.56 10.44 -29.54
N ASN A 422 -17.34 10.72 -30.01
CA ASN A 422 -16.38 9.68 -30.42
C ASN A 422 -15.70 8.99 -29.21
N ASP A 423 -16.18 9.24 -27.99
CA ASP A 423 -15.65 8.74 -26.71
C ASP A 423 -16.40 7.51 -26.17
N GLU A 424 -17.42 6.99 -26.88
CA GLU A 424 -18.29 5.92 -26.39
C GLU A 424 -17.53 4.67 -25.93
N LYS A 425 -16.54 4.21 -26.71
CA LYS A 425 -15.67 3.06 -26.35
C LYS A 425 -14.83 3.32 -25.10
N GLU A 426 -14.40 4.57 -24.90
CA GLU A 426 -13.59 4.97 -23.75
C GLU A 426 -14.46 5.03 -22.48
N VAL A 427 -15.70 5.52 -22.60
CA VAL A 427 -16.69 5.50 -21.51
C VAL A 427 -17.13 4.07 -21.19
N GLU A 428 -17.29 3.21 -22.20
CA GLU A 428 -17.60 1.78 -22.02
C GLU A 428 -16.45 1.02 -21.34
N GLN A 429 -15.21 1.28 -21.73
CA GLN A 429 -14.03 0.74 -21.05
C GLN A 429 -13.98 1.22 -19.59
N TYR A 430 -14.00 2.52 -19.33
CA TYR A 430 -14.08 3.11 -17.99
C TYR A 430 -15.16 2.46 -17.12
N ALA A 431 -16.40 2.41 -17.61
CA ALA A 431 -17.55 1.94 -16.85
C ALA A 431 -17.56 0.42 -16.65
N SER A 432 -16.94 -0.36 -17.54
CA SER A 432 -16.73 -1.80 -17.36
C SER A 432 -15.71 -2.08 -16.24
N LEU A 433 -14.63 -1.30 -16.17
CA LEU A 433 -13.62 -1.42 -15.12
C LEU A 433 -14.14 -0.95 -13.75
N LEU A 434 -15.06 0.03 -13.73
CA LEU A 434 -15.74 0.51 -12.53
C LEU A 434 -16.91 -0.38 -12.08
N GLY A 435 -17.56 -1.08 -13.01
CA GLY A 435 -18.86 -1.68 -12.79
C GLY A 435 -19.99 -0.64 -12.70
N GLN A 436 -21.23 -1.09 -12.91
CA GLN A 436 -22.42 -0.24 -12.99
C GLN A 436 -22.58 0.66 -11.76
N THR A 437 -22.43 0.11 -10.56
CA THR A 437 -22.67 0.83 -9.29
C THR A 437 -21.73 2.01 -9.09
N CYS A 438 -20.44 1.84 -9.38
CA CYS A 438 -19.46 2.92 -9.27
C CYS A 438 -19.63 3.92 -10.42
N ALA A 439 -19.91 3.46 -11.63
CA ALA A 439 -20.11 4.34 -12.79
C ALA A 439 -21.41 5.18 -12.71
N GLU A 440 -22.39 4.76 -11.92
CA GLU A 440 -23.60 5.55 -11.57
C GLU A 440 -23.38 6.53 -10.39
N ARG A 441 -22.21 6.53 -9.73
CA ARG A 441 -21.92 7.37 -8.54
C ARG A 441 -20.71 8.29 -8.73
N ILE A 442 -19.63 7.79 -9.33
CA ILE A 442 -18.39 8.51 -9.64
C ILE A 442 -18.56 9.31 -10.93
N LEU A 443 -18.31 10.62 -10.86
CA LEU A 443 -18.47 11.54 -11.98
C LEU A 443 -17.28 11.48 -12.94
N LEU A 444 -17.51 10.97 -14.16
CA LEU A 444 -16.54 11.04 -15.25
C LEU A 444 -16.46 12.47 -15.81
N TYR A 445 -15.33 13.13 -15.66
CA TYR A 445 -15.08 14.46 -16.18
C TYR A 445 -14.90 14.44 -17.71
N ARG A 446 -15.56 15.39 -18.41
CA ARG A 446 -15.44 15.60 -19.86
C ARG A 446 -15.48 17.09 -20.23
N ALA A 447 -14.47 17.58 -20.94
CA ALA A 447 -14.35 18.96 -21.43
C ALA A 447 -15.38 19.34 -22.51
#